data_AF-A0A2D9C906-F1
#
_entry.id   AF-A0A2D9C906-F1
#
_cell.length_a   1.000
_cell.length_b   1.000
_cell.length_c   1.000
_cell.angle_alpha   90.00
_cell.angle_beta   90.00
_cell.angle_gamma   90.00
#
_symmetry.space_group_name_H-M   'P 1'
#
loop_
_entity.id
_entity.type
_entity.pdbx_description
1 polymer ?
#
loop_
_entity_poly.entity_id
_entity_poly.type
_entity_poly.pdbx_seq_one_letter_code
_entity_poly.pdbx_strand_id
1 'polypeptide(L)'
;MIENPNAEQGQIATDNEEININVVNDNYDEEGNAVAQPADELDTYTKNVSRRINKLNQKHREAEARARQLEQYAREKEQELEQYRQYTSQMNESMVKVESDAIESKEAQVDQIYKQAVESNDAELMSKATSLKNELAIQKEKLRMAKQRQEQAKVQDEQWQAQQQAQPQQAEQPQQYEEPDSEPTAEATGWHAQNSWYGDDSDPKNIEATQFAYYTHFNLINEGYEADSDEYYEALDSRVEKAYPHTKSAQYRPSESSADEKGQRSPVQRVASTQHSGRQQTRGSKKGDVHFSQSELQRLRGLKPHNMSEQQWLQRVAQEKQKKLNQGVR
;
A
#
# COMPACT_ATOMS: atom_id res chain seq x y z
N MET A 1 -48.05 29.88 -28.04
CA MET A 1 -48.10 30.56 -26.73
C MET A 1 -47.35 29.65 -25.75
N ILE A 2 -46.17 29.97 -25.23
CA ILE A 2 -45.39 31.21 -25.19
C ILE A 2 -43.92 30.84 -25.42
N GLU A 3 -43.28 31.59 -26.30
CA GLU A 3 -41.84 31.65 -26.54
C GLU A 3 -41.17 32.48 -25.44
N ASN A 4 -39.95 32.13 -25.04
CA ASN A 4 -38.87 33.12 -24.92
C ASN A 4 -37.48 32.44 -24.90
N PRO A 5 -36.63 32.65 -25.91
CA PRO A 5 -35.24 32.23 -25.94
C PRO A 5 -34.33 33.43 -25.64
N ASN A 6 -33.69 33.49 -24.47
CA ASN A 6 -32.49 34.32 -24.30
C ASN A 6 -31.70 33.91 -23.05
N ALA A 7 -30.51 33.36 -23.22
CA ALA A 7 -29.46 33.35 -22.22
C ALA A 7 -28.13 33.32 -22.96
N GLU A 8 -27.63 34.54 -23.18
CA GLU A 8 -26.41 34.88 -23.88
C GLU A 8 -25.19 34.13 -23.35
N GLN A 9 -24.35 33.73 -24.30
CA GLN A 9 -22.96 33.35 -24.09
C GLN A 9 -22.21 34.56 -23.52
N GLY A 10 -22.06 34.59 -22.19
CA GLY A 10 -21.17 35.51 -21.51
C GLY A 10 -19.73 35.02 -21.64
N GLN A 11 -18.99 35.62 -22.59
CA GLN A 11 -17.53 35.58 -22.64
C GLN A 11 -16.98 36.13 -21.32
N ILE A 12 -16.25 35.30 -20.55
CA ILE A 12 -15.49 35.78 -19.39
C ILE A 12 -14.05 35.95 -19.86
N ALA A 13 -13.65 37.21 -19.91
CA ALA A 13 -12.32 37.67 -20.25
C ALA A 13 -11.24 36.96 -19.42
N THR A 14 -10.21 36.47 -20.10
CA THR A 14 -8.96 36.00 -19.49
C THR A 14 -8.09 37.19 -19.12
N ASP A 15 -8.32 37.77 -17.94
CA ASP A 15 -7.27 38.55 -17.28
C ASP A 15 -6.33 37.56 -16.59
N ASN A 16 -5.20 37.29 -17.28
CA ASN A 16 -4.07 36.56 -16.74
C ASN A 16 -3.32 37.45 -15.73
N GLU A 17 -3.79 37.50 -14.49
CA GLU A 17 -2.94 37.89 -13.37
C GLU A 17 -2.23 36.62 -12.84
N GLU A 18 -0.92 36.54 -13.07
CA GLU A 18 -0.06 35.49 -12.52
C GLU A 18 -0.02 35.62 -10.99
N ILE A 19 -0.80 34.79 -10.30
CA ILE A 19 -0.76 34.68 -8.85
C ILE A 19 0.47 33.86 -8.46
N ASN A 20 1.42 34.49 -7.77
CA ASN A 20 2.61 33.81 -7.25
C ASN A 20 2.24 32.94 -6.05
N ILE A 21 2.42 31.61 -6.19
CA ILE A 21 2.19 30.64 -5.11
C ILE A 21 3.51 30.44 -4.36
N ASN A 22 3.59 30.90 -3.12
CA ASN A 22 4.75 30.69 -2.25
C ASN A 22 4.42 29.65 -1.16
N VAL A 23 5.20 28.58 -1.08
CA VAL A 23 5.05 27.49 -0.11
C VAL A 23 5.93 27.80 1.10
N VAL A 24 5.30 28.10 2.23
CA VAL A 24 6.00 28.32 3.51
C VAL A 24 6.02 27.00 4.28
N ASN A 25 7.22 26.61 4.75
CA ASN A 25 7.41 25.47 5.64
C ASN A 25 7.24 25.98 7.07
N ASP A 26 6.19 25.52 7.77
CA ASP A 26 5.85 26.03 9.10
C ASP A 26 6.76 25.43 10.17
N ASN A 27 7.66 26.25 10.70
CA ASN A 27 8.24 26.03 12.02
C ASN A 27 8.08 27.32 12.84
N TYR A 28 6.83 27.59 13.23
CA TYR A 28 6.42 28.72 14.08
C TYR A 28 5.37 28.21 15.09
N ASP A 29 5.33 28.81 16.28
CA ASP A 29 4.26 28.61 17.25
C ASP A 29 3.00 29.44 16.87
N GLU A 30 1.87 29.19 17.54
CA GLU A 30 0.54 29.75 17.22
C GLU A 30 0.46 31.30 17.28
N GLU A 31 1.54 31.98 17.67
CA GLU A 31 1.63 33.45 17.77
C GLU A 31 2.69 34.05 16.81
N GLY A 32 3.31 33.24 15.95
CA GLY A 32 4.15 33.70 14.85
C GLY A 32 5.50 34.29 15.26
N ASN A 33 6.07 33.85 16.38
CA ASN A 33 7.35 34.35 16.87
C ASN A 33 8.49 33.35 16.61
N ALA A 34 9.69 33.85 16.30
CA ALA A 34 10.87 32.99 16.16
C ALA A 34 11.36 32.56 17.56
N VAL A 35 11.30 31.27 17.87
CA VAL A 35 11.74 30.73 19.16
C VAL A 35 13.25 30.95 19.33
N ALA A 36 13.61 31.90 20.20
CA ALA A 36 14.98 32.09 20.66
C ALA A 36 15.44 30.84 21.43
N GLN A 37 16.62 30.32 21.10
CA GLN A 37 17.17 29.11 21.70
C GLN A 37 17.42 29.29 23.21
N PRO A 38 16.78 28.50 24.10
CA PRO A 38 17.22 28.33 25.46
C PRO A 38 18.05 27.04 25.59
N ALA A 39 18.91 26.99 26.61
CA ALA A 39 19.84 25.89 26.93
C ALA A 39 19.15 24.57 27.38
N ASP A 40 17.98 24.25 26.82
CA ASP A 40 17.11 23.14 27.22
C ASP A 40 16.77 22.22 26.02
N GLU A 41 17.77 22.01 25.16
CA GLU A 41 17.67 21.16 23.97
C GLU A 41 17.42 19.69 24.32
N LEU A 42 17.93 19.23 25.47
CA LEU A 42 17.77 17.85 25.91
C LEU A 42 16.33 17.56 26.39
N ASP A 43 15.74 18.43 27.20
CA ASP A 43 14.36 18.23 27.67
C ASP A 43 13.35 18.36 26.53
N THR A 44 13.57 19.31 25.60
CA THR A 44 12.75 19.44 24.40
C THR A 44 12.88 18.23 23.46
N TYR A 45 14.09 17.68 23.28
CA TYR A 45 14.31 16.45 22.52
C TYR A 45 13.61 15.24 23.17
N THR A 46 13.78 15.03 24.47
CA THR A 46 13.11 13.94 25.21
C THR A 46 11.59 14.06 25.10
N LYS A 47 11.03 15.25 25.26
CA LYS A 47 9.58 15.50 25.09
C LYS A 47 9.10 15.21 23.67
N ASN A 48 9.88 15.54 22.65
CA ASN A 48 9.56 15.26 21.24
C ASN A 48 9.62 13.75 20.94
N VAL A 49 10.62 13.04 21.46
CA VAL A 49 10.76 11.58 21.34
C VAL A 49 9.59 10.88 22.03
N SER A 50 9.25 11.23 23.28
CA SER A 50 8.10 10.66 23.98
C SER A 50 6.78 10.90 23.23
N ARG A 51 6.57 12.09 22.67
CA ARG A 51 5.39 12.37 21.81
C ARG A 51 5.38 11.50 20.56
N ARG A 52 6.53 11.29 19.90
CA ARG A 52 6.64 10.40 18.73
C ARG A 52 6.40 8.94 19.09
N ILE A 53 6.95 8.45 20.20
CA ILE A 53 6.73 7.10 20.71
C ILE A 53 5.25 6.89 21.05
N ASN A 54 4.62 7.84 21.74
CA ASN A 54 3.20 7.76 22.06
C ASN A 54 2.34 7.74 20.79
N LYS A 55 2.68 8.56 19.78
CA LYS A 55 2.01 8.56 18.48
C LYS A 55 2.21 7.24 17.73
N LEU A 56 3.41 6.65 17.78
CA LEU A 56 3.70 5.35 17.19
C LEU A 56 2.93 4.23 17.89
N ASN A 57 2.91 4.21 19.22
CA ASN A 57 2.14 3.25 20.01
C ASN A 57 0.64 3.37 19.76
N GLN A 58 0.13 4.60 19.62
CA GLN A 58 -1.25 4.84 19.23
C GLN A 58 -1.54 4.27 17.83
N LYS A 59 -0.69 4.58 16.84
CA LYS A 59 -0.84 4.03 15.48
C LYS A 59 -0.77 2.50 15.46
N HIS A 60 0.11 1.91 16.26
CA HIS A 60 0.21 0.45 16.38
C HIS A 60 -1.06 -0.14 16.98
N ARG A 61 -1.60 0.45 18.06
CA ARG A 61 -2.84 0.00 18.68
C ARG A 61 -4.04 0.14 17.73
N GLU A 62 -4.11 1.23 16.97
CA GLU A 62 -5.14 1.44 15.96
C GLU A 62 -5.01 0.43 14.81
N ALA A 63 -3.80 0.14 14.37
CA ALA A 63 -3.54 -0.88 13.35
C ALA A 63 -3.92 -2.28 13.84
N GLU A 64 -3.55 -2.65 15.06
CA GLU A 64 -3.90 -3.92 15.69
C GLU A 64 -5.43 -4.05 15.88
N ALA A 65 -6.10 -2.99 16.34
CA ALA A 65 -7.56 -2.97 16.46
C ALA A 65 -8.23 -3.18 15.10
N ARG A 66 -7.73 -2.51 14.05
CA ARG A 66 -8.22 -2.69 12.68
C ARG A 66 -7.96 -4.10 12.15
N ALA A 67 -6.80 -4.68 12.40
CA ALA A 67 -6.47 -6.04 12.01
C ALA A 67 -7.42 -7.05 12.67
N ARG A 68 -7.66 -6.92 13.98
CA ARG A 68 -8.62 -7.77 14.71
C ARG A 68 -10.05 -7.63 14.17
N GLN A 69 -10.48 -6.42 13.83
CA GLN A 69 -11.80 -6.20 13.22
C GLN A 69 -11.91 -6.86 11.84
N LEU A 70 -10.87 -6.77 11.01
CA LEU A 70 -10.83 -7.42 9.71
C LEU A 70 -10.82 -8.94 9.82
N GLU A 71 -10.10 -9.49 10.79
CA GLU A 71 -10.09 -10.93 11.07
C GLU A 71 -11.47 -11.42 11.51
N GLN A 72 -12.14 -10.71 12.42
CA GLN A 72 -13.51 -11.02 12.84
C GLN A 72 -14.48 -10.97 11.65
N TYR A 73 -14.39 -9.94 10.82
CA TYR A 73 -15.22 -9.80 9.63
C TYR A 73 -14.94 -10.92 8.61
N ALA A 74 -13.68 -11.29 8.40
CA ALA A 74 -13.31 -12.40 7.53
C ALA A 74 -13.90 -13.73 8.03
N ARG A 75 -13.80 -14.01 9.33
CA ARG A 75 -14.41 -15.19 9.95
C ARG A 75 -15.94 -15.20 9.83
N GLU A 76 -16.59 -14.07 10.03
CA GLU A 76 -18.05 -13.95 9.85
C GLU A 76 -18.46 -14.23 8.40
N LYS A 77 -17.70 -13.69 7.44
CA LYS A 77 -17.93 -13.94 6.01
C LYS A 77 -17.67 -15.38 5.59
N GLU A 78 -16.65 -16.01 6.15
CA GLU A 78 -16.38 -17.44 5.94
C GLU A 78 -17.54 -18.29 6.46
N GLN A 79 -18.04 -18.02 7.66
CA GLN A 79 -19.22 -18.69 8.22
C GLN A 79 -20.49 -18.48 7.38
N GLU A 80 -20.73 -17.26 6.89
CA GLU A 80 -21.86 -16.96 6.01
C GLU A 80 -21.78 -17.75 4.69
N LEU A 81 -20.59 -17.82 4.10
CA LEU A 81 -20.35 -18.60 2.89
C LEU A 81 -20.54 -20.11 3.11
N GLU A 82 -20.08 -20.65 4.24
CA GLU A 82 -20.31 -22.05 4.60
C GLU A 82 -21.80 -22.36 4.76
N GLN A 83 -22.54 -21.51 5.46
CA GLN A 83 -23.99 -21.65 5.61
C GLN A 83 -24.70 -21.60 4.26
N TYR A 84 -24.31 -20.68 3.38
CA TYR A 84 -24.88 -20.57 2.04
C TYR A 84 -24.59 -21.81 1.18
N ARG A 85 -23.37 -22.35 1.25
CA ARG A 85 -22.98 -23.59 0.56
C ARG A 85 -23.81 -24.78 1.06
N GLN A 86 -23.96 -24.92 2.37
CA GLN A 86 -24.77 -25.97 2.99
C GLN A 86 -26.24 -25.87 2.57
N TYR A 87 -26.83 -24.67 2.65
CA TYR A 87 -28.20 -24.42 2.23
C TYR A 87 -28.43 -24.77 0.76
N THR A 88 -27.54 -24.34 -0.13
CA THR A 88 -27.61 -24.63 -1.56
C THR A 88 -27.51 -26.13 -1.84
N SER A 89 -26.60 -26.83 -1.15
CA SER A 89 -26.43 -28.28 -1.28
C SER A 89 -27.68 -29.04 -0.85
N GLN A 90 -28.26 -28.70 0.31
CA GLN A 90 -29.50 -29.31 0.81
C GLN A 90 -30.70 -29.03 -0.10
N MET A 91 -30.83 -27.79 -0.59
CA MET A 91 -31.91 -27.43 -1.50
C MET A 91 -31.83 -28.20 -2.82
N ASN A 92 -30.63 -28.31 -3.39
CA ASN A 92 -30.40 -29.10 -4.60
C ASN A 92 -30.73 -30.59 -4.39
N GLU A 93 -30.32 -31.16 -3.26
CA GLU A 93 -30.64 -32.56 -2.92
C GLU A 93 -32.15 -32.79 -2.75
N SER A 94 -32.84 -31.89 -2.05
CA SER A 94 -34.30 -31.94 -1.91
C SER A 94 -35.01 -31.83 -3.26
N MET A 95 -34.57 -30.93 -4.14
CA MET A 95 -35.16 -30.74 -5.46
C MET A 95 -35.03 -32.00 -6.31
N VAL A 96 -33.83 -32.58 -6.37
CA VAL A 96 -33.55 -33.82 -7.10
C VAL A 96 -34.36 -34.99 -6.55
N LYS A 97 -34.56 -35.05 -5.22
CA LYS A 97 -35.41 -36.06 -4.59
C LYS A 97 -36.88 -35.91 -4.97
N VAL A 98 -37.43 -34.70 -4.88
CA VAL A 98 -38.83 -34.43 -5.28
C VAL A 98 -39.06 -34.76 -6.75
N GLU A 99 -38.11 -34.43 -7.63
CA GLU A 99 -38.18 -34.81 -9.04
C GLU A 99 -38.11 -36.32 -9.26
N SER A 100 -37.26 -37.02 -8.49
CA SER A 100 -37.17 -38.49 -8.50
C SER A 100 -38.51 -39.13 -8.13
N ASP A 101 -39.09 -38.71 -7.02
CA ASP A 101 -40.36 -39.24 -6.51
C ASP A 101 -41.52 -38.93 -7.48
N ALA A 102 -41.50 -37.75 -8.11
CA ALA A 102 -42.48 -37.37 -9.12
C ALA A 102 -42.39 -38.22 -10.39
N ILE A 103 -41.18 -38.55 -10.85
CA ILE A 103 -40.97 -39.42 -12.02
C ILE A 103 -41.40 -40.85 -11.70
N GLU A 104 -41.07 -41.36 -10.51
CA GLU A 104 -41.47 -42.70 -10.07
C GLU A 104 -43.00 -42.83 -9.95
N SER A 105 -43.67 -41.81 -9.39
CA SER A 105 -45.14 -41.78 -9.35
C SER A 105 -45.77 -41.77 -10.75
N LYS A 106 -45.21 -41.00 -11.69
CA LYS A 106 -45.69 -40.98 -13.08
C LYS A 106 -45.46 -42.31 -13.78
N GLU A 107 -44.34 -42.97 -13.52
CA GLU A 107 -44.04 -44.29 -14.07
C GLU A 107 -45.04 -45.34 -13.59
N ALA A 108 -45.34 -45.38 -12.28
CA ALA A 108 -46.35 -46.28 -11.74
C ALA A 108 -47.74 -46.05 -12.38
N GLN A 109 -48.11 -44.79 -12.63
CA GLN A 109 -49.36 -44.45 -13.32
C GLN A 109 -49.35 -44.92 -14.79
N VAL A 110 -48.26 -44.69 -15.52
CA VAL A 110 -48.11 -45.11 -16.92
C VAL A 110 -48.10 -46.63 -17.03
N ASP A 111 -47.45 -47.35 -16.11
CA ASP A 111 -47.45 -48.81 -16.07
C ASP A 111 -48.84 -49.37 -15.79
N GLN A 112 -49.63 -48.73 -14.92
CA GLN A 112 -51.03 -49.09 -14.70
C GLN A 112 -51.88 -48.87 -15.95
N ILE A 113 -51.70 -47.73 -16.64
CA ILE A 113 -52.40 -47.43 -17.90
C ILE A 113 -52.02 -48.47 -18.98
N TYR A 114 -50.73 -48.81 -19.09
CA TYR A 114 -50.26 -49.83 -20.03
C TYR A 114 -50.89 -51.20 -19.73
N LYS A 115 -50.93 -51.60 -18.46
CA LYS A 115 -51.56 -52.85 -18.04
C LYS A 115 -53.06 -52.88 -18.38
N GLN A 116 -53.77 -51.79 -18.10
CA GLN A 116 -55.19 -51.66 -18.46
C GLN A 116 -55.41 -51.73 -19.97
N ALA A 117 -54.56 -51.07 -20.77
CA ALA A 117 -54.61 -51.12 -22.22
C ALA A 117 -54.41 -52.55 -22.77
N VAL A 118 -53.53 -53.33 -22.13
CA VAL A 118 -53.33 -54.75 -22.45
C VAL A 118 -54.55 -55.58 -22.11
N GLU A 119 -55.15 -55.37 -20.94
CA GLU A 119 -56.36 -56.08 -20.51
C GLU A 119 -57.57 -55.75 -21.40
N SER A 120 -57.69 -54.52 -21.88
CA SER A 120 -58.77 -54.08 -22.78
C SER A 120 -58.48 -54.29 -24.27
N ASN A 121 -57.28 -54.77 -24.62
CA ASN A 121 -56.79 -54.96 -25.99
C ASN A 121 -56.90 -53.67 -26.85
N ASP A 122 -56.68 -52.50 -26.24
CA ASP A 122 -56.76 -51.19 -26.88
C ASP A 122 -55.38 -50.77 -27.43
N ALA A 123 -55.21 -50.89 -28.75
CA ALA A 123 -53.94 -50.62 -29.42
C ALA A 123 -53.52 -49.14 -29.36
N GLU A 124 -54.46 -48.19 -29.33
CA GLU A 124 -54.11 -46.77 -29.25
C GLU A 124 -53.57 -46.42 -27.86
N LEU A 125 -54.22 -46.95 -26.83
CA LEU A 125 -53.84 -46.73 -25.43
C LEU A 125 -52.49 -47.37 -25.12
N MET A 126 -52.21 -48.57 -25.66
CA MET A 126 -50.89 -49.22 -25.58
C MET A 126 -49.78 -48.37 -26.22
N SER A 127 -50.03 -47.85 -27.43
CA SER A 127 -49.06 -47.02 -28.16
C SER A 127 -48.74 -45.74 -27.39
N LYS A 128 -49.77 -45.06 -26.88
CA LYS A 128 -49.60 -43.84 -26.07
C LYS A 128 -48.86 -44.09 -24.76
N ALA A 129 -49.21 -45.16 -24.04
CA ALA A 129 -48.51 -45.54 -22.81
C ALA A 129 -47.04 -45.89 -23.07
N THR A 130 -46.74 -46.54 -24.20
CA THR A 130 -45.35 -46.82 -24.62
C THR A 130 -44.58 -45.54 -24.91
N SER A 131 -45.20 -44.56 -25.58
CA SER A 131 -44.60 -43.23 -25.81
C SER A 131 -44.29 -42.53 -24.50
N LEU A 132 -45.25 -42.50 -23.56
CA LEU A 132 -45.06 -41.89 -22.24
C LEU A 132 -43.96 -42.59 -21.44
N LYS A 133 -43.85 -43.91 -21.53
CA LYS A 133 -42.78 -44.69 -20.90
C LYS A 133 -41.40 -44.32 -21.45
N ASN A 134 -41.28 -44.11 -22.77
CA ASN A 134 -40.05 -43.64 -23.39
C ASN A 134 -39.69 -42.20 -22.96
N GLU A 135 -40.68 -41.31 -22.86
CA GLU A 135 -40.46 -39.95 -22.35
C GLU A 135 -39.98 -39.94 -20.89
N LEU A 136 -40.59 -40.78 -20.04
CA LEU A 136 -40.16 -40.95 -18.64
C LEU A 136 -38.75 -41.55 -18.55
N ALA A 137 -38.38 -42.48 -19.43
CA ALA A 137 -37.02 -43.01 -19.50
C ALA A 137 -35.99 -41.92 -19.82
N ILE A 138 -36.31 -40.99 -20.73
CA ILE A 138 -35.45 -39.84 -21.03
C ILE A 138 -35.35 -38.91 -19.82
N GLN A 139 -36.45 -38.67 -19.10
CA GLN A 139 -36.44 -37.85 -17.89
C GLN A 139 -35.61 -38.48 -16.77
N LYS A 140 -35.71 -39.80 -16.58
CA LYS A 140 -34.86 -40.55 -15.64
C LYS A 140 -33.38 -40.42 -15.97
N GLU A 141 -33.02 -40.54 -17.25
CA GLU A 141 -31.63 -40.40 -17.67
C GLU A 141 -31.11 -38.97 -17.44
N LYS A 142 -31.94 -37.96 -17.72
CA LYS A 142 -31.62 -36.56 -17.39
C LYS A 142 -31.41 -36.36 -15.90
N LEU A 143 -32.28 -36.92 -15.05
CA LEU A 143 -32.15 -36.85 -13.60
C LEU A 143 -30.88 -37.57 -13.12
N ARG A 144 -30.54 -38.72 -13.72
CA ARG A 144 -29.29 -39.46 -13.44
C ARG A 144 -28.06 -38.62 -13.78
N MET A 145 -28.06 -37.96 -14.94
CA MET A 145 -27.01 -37.03 -15.34
C MET A 145 -26.92 -35.82 -14.40
N ALA A 146 -28.05 -35.28 -13.95
CA ALA A 146 -28.09 -34.19 -12.98
C ALA A 146 -27.49 -34.62 -11.63
N LYS A 147 -27.86 -35.79 -11.11
CA LYS A 147 -27.28 -36.41 -9.90
C LYS A 147 -25.76 -36.60 -10.05
N GLN A 148 -25.32 -37.16 -11.17
CA GLN A 148 -23.90 -37.37 -11.44
C GLN A 148 -23.11 -36.05 -11.50
N ARG A 149 -23.68 -35.01 -12.12
CA ARG A 149 -23.07 -33.68 -12.16
C ARG A 149 -23.00 -33.05 -10.77
N GLN A 150 -24.02 -33.25 -9.93
CA GLN A 150 -24.01 -32.79 -8.55
C GLN A 150 -22.91 -33.48 -7.73
N GLU A 151 -22.74 -34.79 -7.89
CA GLU A 151 -21.67 -35.56 -7.22
C GLU A 151 -20.28 -35.08 -7.64
N GLN A 152 -20.08 -34.86 -8.96
CA GLN A 152 -18.81 -34.32 -9.47
C GLN A 152 -18.51 -32.91 -8.94
N ALA A 153 -19.53 -32.06 -8.81
CA ALA A 153 -19.37 -30.73 -8.25
C ALA A 153 -18.99 -30.79 -6.76
N LYS A 154 -19.57 -31.71 -5.98
CA LYS A 154 -19.19 -31.93 -4.56
C LYS A 154 -17.73 -32.34 -4.42
N VAL A 155 -17.28 -33.33 -5.22
CA VAL A 155 -15.88 -33.79 -5.19
C VAL A 155 -14.91 -32.68 -5.58
N GLN A 156 -15.26 -31.85 -6.57
CA GLN A 156 -14.42 -30.72 -6.97
C GLN A 156 -14.35 -29.63 -5.90
N ASP A 157 -15.46 -29.32 -5.22
CA ASP A 157 -15.48 -28.38 -4.10
C ASP A 157 -14.67 -28.91 -2.90
N GLU A 158 -14.77 -30.20 -2.57
CA GLU A 158 -13.95 -30.83 -1.51
C GLU A 158 -12.46 -30.79 -1.84
N GLN A 159 -12.09 -31.06 -3.09
CA GLN A 159 -10.70 -30.98 -3.54
C GLN A 159 -10.17 -29.53 -3.48
N TRP A 160 -11.00 -28.54 -3.82
CA TRP A 160 -10.63 -27.13 -3.74
C TRP A 160 -10.48 -26.64 -2.30
N GLN A 161 -11.35 -27.08 -1.39
CA GLN A 161 -11.21 -26.80 0.05
C GLN A 161 -9.97 -27.46 0.65
N ALA A 162 -9.69 -28.73 0.30
CA ALA A 162 -8.48 -29.42 0.75
C ALA A 162 -7.20 -28.73 0.27
N GLN A 163 -7.22 -28.13 -0.93
CA GLN A 163 -6.09 -27.37 -1.45
C GLN A 163 -5.90 -26.01 -0.76
N GLN A 164 -6.99 -25.31 -0.39
CA GLN A 164 -6.89 -24.09 0.42
C GLN A 164 -6.37 -24.36 1.83
N GLN A 165 -6.77 -25.47 2.45
CA GLN A 165 -6.32 -25.82 3.80
C GLN A 165 -4.86 -26.31 3.84
N ALA A 166 -4.33 -26.72 2.69
CA ALA A 166 -2.93 -27.13 2.52
C ALA A 166 -2.00 -25.99 2.13
N GLN A 167 -2.49 -24.76 1.90
CA GLN A 167 -1.61 -23.61 1.96
C GLN A 167 -1.26 -23.39 3.44
N PRO A 168 0.01 -23.49 3.84
CA PRO A 168 0.37 -23.05 5.18
C PRO A 168 -0.10 -21.61 5.32
N GLN A 169 -1.00 -21.37 6.27
CA GLN A 169 -1.12 -20.07 6.92
C GLN A 169 0.27 -19.78 7.47
N GLN A 170 1.12 -19.12 6.67
CA GLN A 170 2.19 -18.31 7.20
C GLN A 170 1.47 -17.27 8.04
N ALA A 171 1.38 -17.56 9.33
CA ALA A 171 1.19 -16.54 10.33
C ALA A 171 2.23 -15.46 10.00
N GLU A 172 1.75 -14.25 9.67
CA GLU A 172 2.56 -13.05 9.71
C GLU A 172 3.08 -12.89 11.15
N GLN A 173 4.14 -13.60 11.49
CA GLN A 173 5.12 -13.05 12.41
C GLN A 173 5.70 -11.82 11.72
N PRO A 174 5.93 -10.71 12.45
CA PRO A 174 6.56 -9.54 11.87
C PRO A 174 7.85 -9.97 11.17
N GLN A 175 7.89 -9.75 9.85
CA GLN A 175 9.01 -10.05 8.97
C GLN A 175 10.31 -9.53 9.58
N GLN A 176 11.08 -10.43 10.17
CA GLN A 176 12.52 -10.33 10.14
C GLN A 176 12.89 -10.76 8.72
N TYR A 177 13.46 -9.83 7.96
CA TYR A 177 13.97 -10.10 6.62
C TYR A 177 15.09 -11.14 6.75
N GLU A 178 14.76 -12.42 6.59
CA GLU A 178 15.74 -13.42 6.18
C GLU A 178 15.91 -13.26 4.68
N GLU A 179 16.94 -12.49 4.34
CA GLU A 179 17.51 -12.42 3.01
C GLU A 179 17.79 -13.87 2.55
N PRO A 180 17.45 -14.23 1.30
CA PRO A 180 17.88 -15.52 0.76
C PRO A 180 19.39 -15.62 0.90
N ASP A 181 19.87 -16.82 1.29
CA ASP A 181 21.29 -17.16 1.47
C ASP A 181 22.00 -17.09 0.10
N SER A 182 22.18 -15.86 -0.39
CA SER A 182 23.02 -15.51 -1.51
C SER A 182 24.46 -15.63 -1.03
N GLU A 183 25.25 -16.44 -1.71
CA GLU A 183 26.69 -16.48 -1.49
C GLU A 183 27.23 -15.04 -1.44
N PRO A 184 28.09 -14.71 -0.45
CA PRO A 184 28.59 -13.35 -0.29
C PRO A 184 29.27 -12.91 -1.59
N THR A 185 28.98 -11.69 -2.02
CA THR A 185 29.61 -11.13 -3.21
C THR A 185 31.13 -11.03 -3.02
N ALA A 186 31.87 -11.01 -4.13
CA ALA A 186 33.33 -10.90 -4.10
C ALA A 186 33.78 -9.64 -3.35
N GLU A 187 33.03 -8.54 -3.51
CA GLU A 187 33.26 -7.27 -2.82
C GLU A 187 32.97 -7.37 -1.32
N ALA A 188 31.85 -7.99 -0.93
CA ALA A 188 31.53 -8.22 0.49
C ALA A 188 32.63 -9.04 1.18
N THR A 189 33.13 -10.08 0.51
CA THR A 189 34.23 -10.91 1.01
C THR A 189 35.54 -10.14 1.13
N GLY A 190 35.85 -9.31 0.12
CA GLY A 190 37.03 -8.44 0.11
C GLY A 190 37.00 -7.39 1.22
N TRP A 191 35.87 -6.74 1.43
CA TRP A 191 35.66 -5.76 2.48
C TRP A 191 35.77 -6.38 3.87
N HIS A 192 35.15 -7.54 4.10
CA HIS A 192 35.22 -8.26 5.37
C HIS A 192 36.66 -8.69 5.70
N ALA A 193 37.44 -9.12 4.71
CA ALA A 193 38.84 -9.47 4.90
C ALA A 193 39.70 -8.27 5.37
N GLN A 194 39.37 -7.05 4.94
CA GLN A 194 40.05 -5.82 5.35
C GLN A 194 39.57 -5.29 6.71
N ASN A 195 38.33 -5.63 7.10
CA ASN A 195 37.65 -5.16 8.30
C ASN A 195 37.40 -6.30 9.29
N SER A 196 38.49 -6.88 9.83
CA SER A 196 38.40 -8.03 10.75
C SER A 196 37.70 -7.73 12.10
N TRP A 197 37.41 -6.47 12.40
CA TRP A 197 36.61 -6.07 13.56
C TRP A 197 35.11 -6.32 13.35
N TYR A 198 34.65 -6.44 12.09
CA TYR A 198 33.24 -6.63 11.76
C TYR A 198 32.85 -8.08 12.02
N GLY A 199 31.85 -8.29 12.88
CA GLY A 199 31.40 -9.64 13.29
C GLY A 199 32.33 -10.35 14.27
N ASP A 200 33.31 -9.63 14.85
CA ASP A 200 34.18 -10.17 15.91
C ASP A 200 33.55 -9.96 17.29
N ASP A 201 33.03 -11.04 17.86
CA ASP A 201 32.40 -11.05 19.20
C ASP A 201 33.42 -11.05 20.36
N SER A 202 34.73 -11.04 20.07
CA SER A 202 35.76 -11.12 21.11
C SER A 202 36.02 -9.81 21.85
N ASP A 203 35.74 -8.66 21.22
CA ASP A 203 35.85 -7.32 21.83
C ASP A 203 34.47 -6.63 21.86
N PRO A 204 33.96 -6.22 23.04
CA PRO A 204 32.72 -5.45 23.15
C PRO A 204 32.66 -4.21 22.24
N LYS A 205 33.80 -3.57 21.95
CA LYS A 205 33.85 -2.41 21.05
C LYS A 205 33.64 -2.78 19.58
N ASN A 206 34.09 -3.97 19.18
CA ASN A 206 33.86 -4.52 17.84
C ASN A 206 32.38 -4.89 17.66
N ILE A 207 31.74 -5.38 18.71
CA ILE A 207 30.29 -5.66 18.73
C ILE A 207 29.47 -4.36 18.56
N GLU A 208 29.84 -3.29 19.25
CA GLU A 208 29.21 -1.97 19.11
C GLU A 208 29.42 -1.37 17.71
N ALA A 209 30.64 -1.47 17.18
CA ALA A 209 30.98 -1.02 15.84
C ALA A 209 30.22 -1.82 14.76
N THR A 210 30.10 -3.13 14.94
CA THR A 210 29.36 -4.02 14.03
C THR A 210 27.87 -3.65 14.00
N GLN A 211 27.25 -3.43 15.16
CA GLN A 211 25.86 -2.96 15.23
C GLN A 211 25.66 -1.59 14.56
N PHE A 212 26.62 -0.68 14.75
CA PHE A 212 26.57 0.63 14.10
C PHE A 212 26.74 0.54 12.58
N ALA A 213 27.59 -0.37 12.11
CA ALA A 213 27.75 -0.67 10.69
C ALA A 213 26.45 -1.23 10.09
N TYR A 214 25.76 -2.15 10.76
CA TYR A 214 24.42 -2.60 10.35
C TYR A 214 23.40 -1.45 10.26
N TYR A 215 23.35 -0.58 11.26
CA TYR A 215 22.49 0.61 11.20
C TYR A 215 22.87 1.53 10.03
N THR A 216 24.16 1.70 9.77
CA THR A 216 24.68 2.53 8.68
C THR A 216 24.36 1.94 7.31
N HIS A 217 24.41 0.61 7.16
CA HIS A 217 23.97 -0.10 5.96
C HIS A 217 22.53 0.30 5.60
N PHE A 218 21.57 0.18 6.53
CA PHE A 218 20.18 0.55 6.24
C PHE A 218 20.03 2.02 5.85
N ASN A 219 20.82 2.93 6.42
CA ASN A 219 20.80 4.33 6.01
C ASN A 219 21.34 4.52 4.59
N LEU A 220 22.44 3.86 4.26
CA LEU A 220 23.04 3.93 2.91
C LEU A 220 22.11 3.36 1.84
N ILE A 221 21.48 2.20 2.09
CA ILE A 221 20.49 1.64 1.15
C ILE A 221 19.30 2.59 0.98
N ASN A 222 18.81 3.20 2.06
CA ASN A 222 17.72 4.20 1.98
C ASN A 222 18.12 5.51 1.28
N GLU A 223 19.41 5.87 1.32
CA GLU A 223 19.98 7.00 0.59
C GLU A 223 20.18 6.68 -0.91
N GLY A 224 20.02 5.42 -1.31
CA GLY A 224 20.10 4.96 -2.70
C GLY A 224 21.48 4.41 -3.10
N TYR A 225 22.31 4.02 -2.14
CA TYR A 225 23.55 3.31 -2.42
C TYR A 225 23.28 1.83 -2.76
N GLU A 226 24.00 1.29 -3.73
CA GLU A 226 23.94 -0.12 -4.10
C GLU A 226 24.86 -0.94 -3.19
N ALA A 227 24.35 -2.00 -2.55
CA ALA A 227 25.05 -2.78 -1.52
C ALA A 227 26.36 -3.44 -2.00
N ASP A 228 26.48 -3.69 -3.30
CA ASP A 228 27.64 -4.35 -3.92
C ASP A 228 28.57 -3.38 -4.67
N SER A 229 28.47 -2.08 -4.39
CA SER A 229 29.33 -1.06 -5.03
C SER A 229 30.52 -0.66 -4.16
N ASP A 230 31.65 -0.34 -4.80
CA ASP A 230 32.83 0.21 -4.12
C ASP A 230 32.48 1.49 -3.35
N GLU A 231 31.62 2.34 -3.95
CA GLU A 231 31.14 3.59 -3.35
C GLU A 231 30.36 3.35 -2.04
N TYR A 232 29.61 2.25 -1.97
CA TYR A 232 28.90 1.85 -0.75
C TYR A 232 29.89 1.46 0.36
N TYR A 233 30.89 0.63 0.06
CA TYR A 233 31.86 0.19 1.06
C TYR A 233 32.77 1.32 1.55
N GLU A 234 33.15 2.26 0.68
CA GLU A 234 33.86 3.49 1.07
C GLU A 234 33.02 4.39 2.00
N ALA A 235 31.72 4.55 1.68
CA ALA A 235 30.81 5.35 2.48
C ALA A 235 30.51 4.70 3.84
N LEU A 236 30.39 3.37 3.86
CA LEU A 236 30.22 2.58 5.08
C LEU A 236 31.43 2.73 5.99
N ASP A 237 32.63 2.51 5.47
CA ASP A 237 33.88 2.59 6.22
C ASP A 237 34.11 4.01 6.77
N SER A 238 33.98 5.04 5.92
CA SER A 238 34.13 6.44 6.34
C SER A 238 33.20 6.85 7.50
N ARG A 239 31.95 6.36 7.49
CA ARG A 239 30.97 6.62 8.56
C ARG A 239 31.29 5.84 9.83
N VAL A 240 31.67 4.57 9.69
CA VAL A 240 32.02 3.72 10.84
C VAL A 240 33.32 4.18 11.48
N GLU A 241 34.38 4.45 10.71
CA GLU A 241 35.67 4.96 11.22
C GLU A 241 35.53 6.30 11.95
N LYS A 242 34.60 7.16 11.52
CA LYS A 242 34.33 8.44 12.17
C LYS A 242 33.72 8.25 13.56
N ALA A 243 32.85 7.26 13.72
CA ALA A 243 32.20 6.94 14.99
C ALA A 243 33.10 6.07 15.89
N TYR A 244 33.86 5.15 15.29
CA TYR A 244 34.71 4.18 15.95
C TYR A 244 36.12 4.20 15.36
N PRO A 245 36.99 5.15 15.75
CA PRO A 245 38.33 5.31 15.15
C PRO A 245 39.29 4.12 15.32
N HIS A 246 38.92 3.13 16.16
CA HIS A 246 39.69 1.92 16.37
C HIS A 246 39.46 0.86 15.27
N THR A 247 38.43 1.02 14.44
CA THR A 247 38.12 0.13 13.30
C THR A 247 39.02 0.38 12.09
N LYS A 248 39.80 1.46 12.12
CA LYS A 248 40.71 1.85 11.04
C LYS A 248 41.71 0.74 10.73
N SER A 249 41.57 0.12 9.57
CA SER A 249 42.50 -0.91 9.13
C SER A 249 43.88 -0.29 8.84
N ALA A 250 44.94 -0.87 9.41
CA ALA A 250 46.31 -0.37 9.21
C ALA A 250 46.86 -0.61 7.79
N GLN A 251 46.09 -1.29 6.93
CA GLN A 251 46.57 -1.86 5.66
C GLN A 251 46.31 -0.95 4.46
N TYR A 252 45.34 -0.02 4.53
CA TYR A 252 45.15 1.01 3.50
C TYR A 252 45.83 2.33 3.90
N ARG A 253 47.16 2.30 3.96
CA ARG A 253 47.97 3.51 3.76
C ARG A 253 48.39 3.53 2.29
N PRO A 254 47.86 4.42 1.45
CA PRO A 254 48.56 4.76 0.22
C PRO A 254 49.96 5.25 0.62
N SER A 255 50.98 4.52 0.22
CA SER A 255 52.36 4.93 0.42
C SER A 255 52.64 6.16 -0.44
N GLU A 256 52.75 7.32 0.19
CA GLU A 256 53.73 8.30 -0.25
C GLU A 256 54.40 8.90 0.99
N SER A 257 55.62 8.44 1.21
CA SER A 257 56.62 9.14 2.01
C SER A 257 57.18 10.30 1.20
N SER A 258 57.12 11.52 1.73
CA SER A 258 58.31 12.36 1.93
C SER A 258 57.96 13.61 2.73
N ALA A 259 58.81 13.88 3.71
CA ALA A 259 58.83 15.09 4.48
C ALA A 259 59.26 16.29 3.63
N ASP A 260 58.86 17.47 4.12
CA ASP A 260 59.38 18.80 3.81
C ASP A 260 59.21 19.34 2.40
N GLU A 261 58.24 20.24 2.24
CA GLU A 261 58.60 21.55 1.69
C GLU A 261 57.66 22.67 2.18
N LYS A 262 58.31 23.70 2.74
CA LYS A 262 57.74 25.04 2.89
C LYS A 262 57.27 25.53 1.52
N GLY A 263 55.97 25.49 1.27
CA GLY A 263 55.36 26.08 0.09
C GLY A 263 54.18 26.94 0.52
N GLN A 264 54.38 28.25 0.46
CA GLN A 264 53.35 29.24 0.70
C GLN A 264 52.10 28.89 -0.13
N ARG A 265 50.97 28.65 0.54
CA ARG A 265 49.68 28.81 -0.13
C ARG A 265 49.53 30.31 -0.40
N SER A 266 49.69 30.71 -1.65
CA SER A 266 49.29 32.03 -2.13
C SER A 266 47.92 32.36 -1.54
N PRO A 267 47.74 33.55 -0.95
CA PRO A 267 46.43 33.95 -0.48
C PRO A 267 45.58 34.08 -1.73
N VAL A 268 44.68 33.11 -1.96
CA VAL A 268 43.66 33.28 -2.98
C VAL A 268 42.83 34.45 -2.51
N GLN A 269 43.09 35.58 -3.15
CA GLN A 269 42.35 36.81 -3.01
C GLN A 269 40.91 36.49 -3.37
N ARG A 270 40.09 36.21 -2.36
CA ARG A 270 38.64 36.21 -2.49
C ARG A 270 38.26 37.68 -2.66
N VAL A 271 38.29 38.14 -3.91
CA VAL A 271 37.56 39.33 -4.31
C VAL A 271 36.12 39.13 -3.87
N ALA A 272 35.68 39.97 -2.94
CA ALA A 272 34.31 40.06 -2.53
C ALA A 272 33.46 40.31 -3.78
N SER A 273 32.71 39.30 -4.23
CA SER A 273 31.51 39.59 -4.99
C SER A 273 30.60 40.34 -4.03
N THR A 274 30.48 41.62 -4.30
CA THR A 274 29.49 42.54 -3.76
C THR A 274 28.10 41.96 -4.00
N GLN A 275 27.65 41.05 -3.13
CA GLN A 275 26.24 40.85 -2.93
C GLN A 275 25.75 42.06 -2.14
N HIS A 276 25.22 42.99 -2.92
CA HIS A 276 24.32 44.03 -2.50
C HIS A 276 23.53 43.58 -1.27
N SER A 277 23.70 44.33 -0.19
CA SER A 277 22.80 44.36 0.94
C SER A 277 21.40 44.72 0.41
N GLY A 278 20.67 43.67 0.02
CA GLY A 278 19.25 43.73 -0.28
C GLY A 278 18.54 43.75 1.05
N ARG A 279 18.50 44.93 1.67
CA ARG A 279 17.50 45.29 2.68
C ARG A 279 16.18 44.68 2.21
N GLN A 280 15.67 43.66 2.92
CA GLN A 280 14.29 43.22 2.77
C GLN A 280 13.44 44.43 3.15
N GLN A 281 13.08 45.19 2.13
CA GLN A 281 11.97 46.09 2.16
C GLN A 281 10.80 45.19 2.54
N THR A 282 10.25 45.45 3.72
CA THR A 282 8.89 45.08 4.11
C THR A 282 7.95 45.73 3.10
N ARG A 283 7.88 45.15 1.90
CA ARG A 283 6.85 45.45 0.92
C ARG A 283 5.57 44.93 1.55
N GLY A 284 4.77 45.85 2.08
CA GLY A 284 3.42 45.55 2.54
C GLY A 284 2.74 44.65 1.52
N SER A 285 2.14 43.56 2.03
CA SER A 285 1.49 42.51 1.27
C SER A 285 0.80 43.09 0.05
N LYS A 286 1.34 42.82 -1.14
CA LYS A 286 0.64 43.19 -2.37
C LYS A 286 -0.69 42.45 -2.33
N LYS A 287 -1.75 43.21 -2.57
CA LYS A 287 -3.13 42.74 -2.62
C LYS A 287 -3.22 41.68 -3.74
N GLY A 288 -2.98 40.42 -3.44
CA GLY A 288 -2.88 39.35 -4.43
C GLY A 288 -2.14 38.07 -4.02
N ASP A 289 -1.24 38.12 -3.03
CA ASP A 289 -0.47 36.92 -2.65
C ASP A 289 -1.30 35.99 -1.74
N VAL A 290 -1.53 34.75 -2.19
CA VAL A 290 -2.27 33.72 -1.46
C VAL A 290 -1.33 32.59 -1.07
N HIS A 291 -1.18 32.36 0.24
CA HIS A 291 -0.36 31.29 0.78
C HIS A 291 -1.21 30.04 1.08
N PHE A 292 -0.65 28.87 0.77
CA PHE A 292 -1.20 27.57 1.16
C PHE A 292 -0.21 26.86 2.07
N SER A 293 -0.71 26.27 3.16
CA SER A 293 0.12 25.37 3.96
C SER A 293 0.35 24.04 3.23
N GLN A 294 1.42 23.33 3.56
CA GLN A 294 1.73 22.03 2.96
C GLN A 294 0.60 21.00 3.16
N SER A 295 -0.06 21.04 4.33
CA SER A 295 -1.21 20.19 4.64
C SER A 295 -2.47 20.57 3.83
N GLU A 296 -2.64 21.86 3.53
CA GLU A 296 -3.73 22.37 2.70
C GLU A 296 -3.52 21.97 1.24
N LEU A 297 -2.30 22.03 0.72
CA LEU A 297 -1.97 21.54 -0.63
C LEU A 297 -2.24 20.04 -0.78
N GLN A 298 -1.86 19.22 0.21
CA GLN A 298 -2.12 17.77 0.19
C GLN A 298 -3.64 17.45 0.11
N ARG A 299 -4.45 18.20 0.86
CA ARG A 299 -5.92 18.07 0.83
C ARG A 299 -6.49 18.54 -0.51
N LEU A 300 -6.04 19.69 -1.00
CA LEU A 300 -6.49 20.25 -2.27
C LEU A 300 -6.15 19.31 -3.44
N ARG A 301 -5.00 18.64 -3.41
CA ARG A 301 -4.66 17.58 -4.39
C ARG A 301 -5.67 16.43 -4.41
N GLY A 302 -6.18 16.03 -3.25
CA GLY A 302 -7.18 14.96 -3.13
C GLY A 302 -8.59 15.35 -3.59
N LEU A 303 -8.93 16.65 -3.62
CA LEU A 303 -10.22 17.16 -4.09
C LEU A 303 -10.20 17.60 -5.57
N LYS A 304 -9.12 17.29 -6.29
CA LYS A 304 -8.93 17.68 -7.68
C LYS A 304 -9.94 16.96 -8.60
N PRO A 305 -10.73 17.68 -9.41
CA PRO A 305 -11.56 17.08 -10.46
C PRO A 305 -10.71 16.42 -11.56
N HIS A 306 -11.15 15.26 -12.08
CA HIS A 306 -10.40 14.50 -13.09
C HIS A 306 -10.23 15.22 -14.45
N ASN A 307 -10.97 16.29 -14.70
CA ASN A 307 -10.96 17.05 -15.96
C ASN A 307 -10.10 18.32 -15.94
N MET A 308 -9.21 18.51 -14.94
CA MET A 308 -8.40 19.73 -14.82
C MET A 308 -6.96 19.44 -14.37
N SER A 309 -5.99 20.27 -14.75
CA SER A 309 -4.61 20.11 -14.27
C SER A 309 -4.47 20.55 -12.80
N GLU A 310 -3.47 20.05 -12.09
CA GLU A 310 -3.27 20.38 -10.66
C GLU A 310 -3.01 21.88 -10.46
N GLN A 311 -2.24 22.49 -11.36
CA GLN A 311 -1.94 23.92 -11.34
C GLN A 311 -3.21 24.76 -11.56
N GLN A 312 -4.06 24.37 -12.53
CA GLN A 312 -5.34 25.03 -12.80
C GLN A 312 -6.31 24.92 -11.62
N TRP A 313 -6.33 23.77 -10.94
CA TRP A 313 -7.11 23.58 -9.72
C TRP A 313 -6.65 24.48 -8.58
N LEU A 314 -5.34 24.49 -8.29
CA LEU A 314 -4.77 25.33 -7.24
C LEU A 314 -4.96 26.83 -7.54
N GLN A 315 -4.88 27.24 -8.81
CA GLN A 315 -5.15 28.62 -9.22
C GLN A 315 -6.61 29.03 -8.98
N ARG A 316 -7.59 28.16 -9.29
CA ARG A 316 -9.01 28.44 -8.99
C ARG A 316 -9.28 28.50 -7.48
N VAL A 317 -8.67 27.62 -6.72
CA VAL A 317 -8.78 27.63 -5.26
C VAL A 317 -8.14 28.90 -4.68
N ALA A 318 -7.01 29.35 -5.25
CA ALA A 318 -6.37 30.60 -4.86
C ALA A 318 -7.26 31.81 -5.16
N GLN A 319 -7.90 31.85 -6.33
CA GLN A 319 -8.86 32.90 -6.71
C GLN A 319 -10.07 32.93 -5.77
N GLU A 320 -10.64 31.77 -5.41
CA GLU A 320 -11.75 31.69 -4.44
C GLU A 320 -11.31 32.10 -3.02
N LYS A 321 -10.11 31.70 -2.58
CA LYS A 321 -9.54 32.12 -1.29
C LYS A 321 -9.33 33.64 -1.25
N GLN A 322 -8.82 34.23 -2.33
CA GLN A 322 -8.67 35.68 -2.48
C GLN A 322 -10.02 36.41 -2.52
N LYS A 323 -11.03 35.85 -3.20
CA LYS A 323 -12.39 36.39 -3.26
C LYS A 323 -13.04 36.42 -1.87
N LYS A 324 -12.89 35.35 -1.07
CA LYS A 324 -13.36 35.32 0.32
C LYS A 324 -12.63 36.32 1.21
N LEU A 325 -11.31 36.47 1.04
CA LEU A 325 -10.53 37.49 1.75
C LEU A 325 -11.00 38.91 1.42
N ASN A 326 -11.33 39.19 0.15
CA ASN A 326 -11.88 40.47 -0.27
C ASN A 326 -13.34 40.71 0.20
N GLN A 327 -14.14 39.65 0.37
CA GLN A 327 -15.51 39.72 0.89
C GLN A 327 -15.57 39.90 2.41
N GLY A 328 -14.55 39.48 3.17
CA GLY A 328 -14.47 39.68 4.62
C GLY A 328 -14.06 41.09 5.06
N VAL A 329 -13.82 42.02 4.12
CA VAL A 329 -13.32 43.39 4.39
C VAL A 329 -14.38 44.47 4.12
N ARG A 330 -15.68 44.11 4.07
CA ARG A 330 -16.77 45.11 4.02
C ARG A 330 -17.98 44.72 4.84
#